data_AF-A0A9E4HU44-F1
#
_entry.id   AF-A0A9E4HU44-F1
#
_cell.length_a   1.000
_cell.length_b   1.000
_cell.length_c   1.000
_cell.angle_alpha   90.00
_cell.angle_beta   90.00
_cell.angle_gamma   90.00
#
_symmetry.space_group_name_H-M   'P 1'
#
loop_
_entity.id
_entity.type
_entity.pdbx_description
1 polymer ?
#
loop_
_entity_poly.entity_id
_entity_poly.type
_entity_poly.pdbx_seq_one_letter_code
_entity_poly.pdbx_strand_id
1 'polypeptide(L)' 'MTISFKVSDEEARLIRSRARKEGISVSEYLRRRARTSTPGPRKPPLVRCPHTGAMIFAAPGDQPPLTTEGVRELLADFP' A
#
# COMPACT_ATOMS: atom_id res chain seq x y z
N MET A 1 -9.61 -23.50 9.35
CA MET A 1 -8.69 -23.02 10.39
C MET A 1 -9.31 -21.82 11.07
N THR A 2 -9.26 -21.77 12.40
CA THR A 2 -9.97 -20.76 13.21
C THR A 2 -8.95 -19.92 13.98
N ILE A 3 -9.13 -18.61 13.99
CA ILE A 3 -8.30 -17.66 14.74
C ILE A 3 -9.15 -17.10 15.87
N SER A 4 -8.67 -17.18 17.10
CA SER A 4 -9.28 -16.57 18.28
C SER A 4 -8.25 -15.68 18.97
N PHE A 5 -8.70 -14.51 19.45
CA PHE A 5 -7.88 -13.57 20.20
C PHE A 5 -8.74 -12.83 21.19
N LYS A 6 -8.12 -12.33 22.26
CA LYS A 6 -8.80 -11.53 23.27
C LYS A 6 -8.80 -10.07 22.85
N VAL A 7 -9.91 -9.39 23.10
CA VAL A 7 -10.06 -7.95 22.93
C VAL A 7 -10.75 -7.40 24.17
N SER A 8 -10.52 -6.13 24.46
CA SER A 8 -11.34 -5.40 25.43
C SER A 8 -12.78 -5.25 24.92
N ASP A 9 -13.71 -4.97 25.84
CA ASP A 9 -15.11 -4.70 25.48
C ASP A 9 -15.25 -3.47 24.58
N GLU A 10 -14.40 -2.46 24.78
CA GLU A 10 -14.37 -1.25 23.96
C GLU A 10 -13.93 -1.54 22.53
N GLU A 11 -12.86 -2.32 22.36
CA GLU A 11 -12.41 -2.76 21.04
C GLU A 11 -13.47 -3.62 20.34
N ALA A 12 -14.12 -4.55 21.07
CA ALA A 12 -15.18 -5.36 20.51
C ALA A 12 -16.37 -4.51 20.02
N ARG A 13 -16.76 -3.48 20.78
CA ARG A 13 -17.80 -2.52 20.37
C ARG A 13 -17.37 -1.74 19.12
N LEU A 14 -16.13 -1.24 19.10
CA LEU A 14 -15.59 -0.49 17.98
C LEU A 14 -15.54 -1.32 16.70
N ILE A 15 -15.05 -2.56 16.77
CA ILE A 15 -14.96 -3.48 15.63
C ILE A 15 -16.36 -3.76 15.07
N ARG A 16 -17.33 -4.09 15.94
CA ARG A 16 -18.72 -4.33 15.51
C ARG A 16 -19.36 -3.12 14.86
N SER A 17 -19.15 -1.92 15.43
CA SER A 17 -19.66 -0.66 14.89
C SER A 17 -19.12 -0.40 13.48
N ARG A 18 -17.81 -0.57 13.27
CA ARG A 18 -17.17 -0.37 11.96
C ARG A 18 -17.63 -1.38 10.91
N ALA A 19 -17.68 -2.66 11.27
CA ALA A 19 -18.21 -3.69 10.38
C ALA A 19 -19.65 -3.39 9.94
N ARG A 20 -20.51 -2.93 10.88
CA ARG A 20 -21.88 -2.53 10.59
C ARG A 20 -21.96 -1.32 9.65
N LYS A 21 -21.10 -0.32 9.82
CA LYS A 21 -21.02 0.85 8.92
C LYS A 21 -20.66 0.46 7.48
N GLU A 22 -19.86 -0.58 7.31
CA GLU A 22 -19.50 -1.13 6.00
C GLU A 22 -20.49 -2.18 5.47
N GLY A 23 -21.54 -2.53 6.22
CA GLY A 23 -22.54 -3.52 5.81
C GLY A 23 -22.02 -4.95 5.70
N ILE A 24 -20.91 -5.27 6.39
CA ILE A 24 -20.25 -6.59 6.33
C ILE A 24 -20.17 -7.25 7.71
N SER A 25 -19.90 -8.56 7.72
CA SER A 25 -19.72 -9.30 8.97
C SER A 25 -18.41 -8.92 9.67
N VAL A 26 -18.34 -9.12 10.99
CA VAL A 26 -17.12 -8.86 11.79
C VAL A 26 -15.93 -9.66 11.27
N SER A 27 -16.13 -10.95 10.97
CA SER A 27 -15.07 -11.80 10.43
C SER A 27 -14.56 -11.30 9.08
N GLU A 28 -15.46 -10.84 8.20
CA GLU A 28 -15.06 -10.28 6.91
C GLU A 28 -14.31 -8.95 7.06
N TYR A 29 -14.80 -8.06 7.91
CA TYR A 29 -14.14 -6.81 8.25
C TYR A 29 -12.70 -7.05 8.75
N LEU A 30 -12.52 -7.99 9.68
CA LEU A 30 -11.20 -8.35 10.19
C LEU A 30 -10.32 -8.99 9.11
N ARG A 31 -10.86 -9.85 8.24
CA ARG A 31 -10.10 -10.43 7.11
C ARG A 31 -9.62 -9.35 6.14
N ARG A 32 -10.48 -8.39 5.77
CA ARG A 32 -10.10 -7.28 4.89
C ARG A 32 -9.02 -6.42 5.52
N ARG A 33 -9.13 -6.12 6.83
CA ARG A 33 -8.12 -5.32 7.52
C ARG A 33 -6.79 -6.06 7.65
N ALA A 34 -6.82 -7.34 7.98
CA ALA A 34 -5.61 -8.18 8.04
C ALA A 34 -4.93 -8.30 6.66
N ARG A 35 -5.71 -8.41 5.56
CA ARG A 35 -5.19 -8.43 4.18
C ARG A 35 -4.62 -7.08 3.72
N THR A 36 -5.24 -5.98 4.16
CA THR A 36 -4.79 -4.60 3.86
C THR A 36 -3.74 -4.09 4.86
N SER A 37 -3.30 -4.93 5.80
CA SER A 37 -2.20 -4.61 6.73
C SER A 37 -0.83 -4.79 6.07
N THR A 38 -0.75 -5.32 4.85
CA THR A 38 0.41 -5.05 4.00
C THR A 38 0.42 -3.54 3.80
N PRO A 39 1.48 -2.81 4.21
CA PRO A 39 1.57 -1.40 3.87
C PRO A 39 1.38 -1.31 2.36
N GLY A 40 0.26 -0.74 1.92
CA GLY A 40 0.07 -0.45 0.50
C GLY A 40 1.31 0.31 0.01
N PRO A 41 1.75 0.11 -1.25
CA PRO A 41 2.94 0.76 -1.75
C PRO A 41 2.87 2.25 -1.38
N ARG A 42 3.79 2.70 -0.53
CA ARG A 42 3.83 4.09 -0.08
C ARG A 42 3.86 4.92 -1.36
N LYS A 43 2.88 5.81 -1.55
CA LYS A 43 2.88 6.70 -2.71
C LYS A 43 4.24 7.39 -2.75
N PRO A 44 4.94 7.39 -3.89
CA PRO A 44 6.23 8.07 -3.98
C PRO A 44 6.02 9.54 -3.62
N PRO A 45 6.92 10.15 -2.82
CA PRO A 45 6.76 11.55 -2.47
C PRO A 45 6.94 12.42 -3.71
N LEU A 46 6.18 13.51 -3.77
CA LEU A 46 6.34 14.53 -4.80
C LEU A 46 7.49 15.46 -4.38
N VAL A 47 8.54 15.54 -5.19
CA VAL A 47 9.77 16.31 -4.92
C VAL A 47 10.06 17.27 -6.07
N ARG A 48 10.78 18.35 -5.79
CA ARG A 48 11.23 19.29 -6.82
C ARG A 48 12.53 18.79 -7.45
N CYS A 49 12.55 18.64 -8.77
CA CYS A 49 13.75 18.24 -9.51
C CYS A 49 14.83 19.34 -9.41
N PRO A 50 16.07 19.01 -9.01
CA PRO A 50 17.14 20.01 -8.90
C PRO A 50 17.62 20.51 -10.27
N HIS A 51 17.44 19.73 -11.34
CA HIS A 51 17.93 20.07 -12.67
C HIS A 51 16.92 20.87 -13.51
N THR A 52 15.62 20.56 -13.39
CA THR A 52 14.58 21.17 -14.22
C THR A 52 13.62 22.07 -13.43
N GLY A 53 13.64 22.00 -12.09
CA GLY A 53 12.72 22.71 -11.22
C GLY A 53 11.29 22.17 -11.21
N ALA A 54 10.97 21.15 -12.02
CA ALA A 54 9.65 20.53 -12.12
C ALA A 54 9.32 19.67 -10.88
N MET A 55 8.03 19.50 -10.58
CA MET A 55 7.58 18.56 -9.55
C MET A 55 7.54 17.15 -10.15
N ILE A 56 8.27 16.21 -9.55
CA ILE A 56 8.39 14.82 -9.99
C ILE A 56 8.12 13.86 -8.83
N PHE A 57 7.77 12.62 -9.14
CA PHE A 57 7.74 11.55 -8.15
C PHE A 57 9.16 11.07 -7.86
N ALA A 58 9.54 10.99 -6.58
CA ALA A 58 10.84 10.44 -6.22
C ALA A 58 10.91 8.95 -6.53
N ALA A 59 12.09 8.47 -6.92
CA ALA A 59 12.33 7.04 -7.04
C ALA A 59 12.18 6.36 -5.66
N PRO A 60 11.64 5.12 -5.60
CA PRO A 60 11.69 4.32 -4.39
C PRO A 60 13.15 4.10 -3.96
N GLY A 61 13.45 4.26 -2.67
CA GLY A 61 14.83 4.21 -2.15
C GLY A 61 15.54 2.87 -2.33
N ASP A 62 14.78 1.79 -2.56
CA ASP A 62 15.31 0.42 -2.69
C ASP A 62 15.53 0.01 -4.16
N GLN A 63 15.33 0.92 -5.13
CA GLN A 63 15.51 0.62 -6.54
C GLN A 63 16.84 1.19 -7.06
N PRO A 64 17.60 0.40 -7.84
CA PRO A 64 18.82 0.91 -8.47
C PRO A 64 18.47 2.04 -9.46
N PRO A 65 19.38 2.99 -9.69
CA PRO A 65 19.21 4.01 -10.72
C PRO A 65 18.96 3.36 -12.09
N LEU A 66 18.05 3.95 -12.86
CA LEU A 66 17.81 3.53 -14.24
C LEU A 66 19.05 3.87 -15.10
N THR A 67 19.65 2.85 -15.73
CA THR A 67 20.82 3.00 -16.61
C THR A 67 20.41 3.03 -18.07
N THR A 68 21.30 3.51 -18.94
CA THR A 68 21.08 3.54 -20.39
C THR A 68 20.87 2.13 -20.96
N GLU A 69 21.63 1.16 -20.46
CA GLU A 69 21.52 -0.26 -20.80
C GLU A 69 20.16 -0.80 -20.36
N GLY A 70 19.73 -0.49 -19.14
CA GLY A 70 18.42 -0.90 -18.63
C GLY A 70 17.27 -0.31 -19.43
N VAL A 71 17.38 0.94 -19.89
CA VAL A 71 16.39 1.55 -20.81
C VAL A 71 16.35 0.81 -22.15
N ARG A 72 17.51 0.46 -22.70
CA ARG A 72 17.60 -0.26 -23.97
C ARG A 72 16.96 -1.65 -23.88
N GLU A 73 17.19 -2.37 -22.78
CA GLU A 73 16.56 -3.67 -22.52
C GLU A 73 15.03 -3.53 -22.37
N LEU A 74 14.56 -2.55 -21.59
CA LEU A 74 13.13 -2.28 -21.40
C LEU A 74 12.40 -2.00 -22.72
N LEU A 75 13.06 -1.33 -23.65
CA LEU A 75 12.50 -0.94 -24.95
C LEU A 75 12.76 -1.96 -26.06
N ALA A 76 13.47 -3.06 -25.79
CA ALA A 76 13.86 -4.03 -26.80
C ALA A 76 12.65 -4.74 -27.45
N ASP A 77 11.57 -4.91 -26.69
CA ASP A 77 10.34 -5.57 -27.15
C ASP A 77 9.30 -4.59 -27.73
N PHE A 78 9.61 -3.28 -27.79
CA PHE A 78 8.74 -2.28 -28.39
C PHE A 78 9.09 -2.14 -29.89
N PRO A 79 8.10 -2.26 -30.80
CA PRO A 79 8.32 -2.22 -32.26
C PRO A 79 8.80 -0.86 -32.78
#